data_AF-A0A9P2LB58-F1
#
_entry.id   AF-A0A9P2LB58-F1
#
_cell.length_a   1.000
_cell.length_b   1.000
_cell.length_c   1.000
_cell.angle_alpha   90.00
_cell.angle_beta   90.00
_cell.angle_gamma   90.00
#
_symmetry.space_group_name_H-M   'P 1'
#
loop_
_entity.id
_entity.type
_entity.pdbx_description
1 polymer ?
#
loop_
_entity_poly.entity_id
_entity_poly.type
_entity_poly.pdbx_seq_one_letter_code
_entity_poly.pdbx_strand_id
1 'polypeptide(L)' 'MSTYIFLYTAKLPKGSQKGRIEAKSQLDAKQKVMAKNLLITSVSVRVAKNQAAARKQHFEV' A
#
# COMPACT_ATOMS: atom_id res chain seq x y z
N MET A 1 -2.05 -2.51 -18.59
CA MET A 1 -0.97 -2.64 -17.58
C MET A 1 -1.51 -3.41 -16.39
N SER A 2 -0.91 -4.54 -16.04
CA SER A 2 -1.35 -5.35 -14.90
C SER A 2 -1.00 -4.65 -13.58
N THR A 3 -1.97 -4.54 -12.69
CA THR A 3 -1.82 -4.03 -11.33
C THR A 3 -1.62 -5.17 -10.34
N TYR A 4 -0.99 -4.85 -9.21
CA TYR A 4 -0.74 -5.77 -8.11
C TYR A 4 -1.25 -5.17 -6.81
N ILE A 5 -1.69 -6.04 -5.90
CA ILE A 5 -2.00 -5.68 -4.53
C ILE A 5 -0.71 -5.68 -3.71
N PHE A 6 -0.37 -4.52 -3.18
CA PHE A 6 0.73 -4.30 -2.26
C PHE A 6 0.20 -4.20 -0.83
N LEU A 7 0.87 -4.88 0.09
CA LEU A 7 0.74 -4.66 1.52
C LEU A 7 1.62 -3.46 1.88
N TYR A 8 1.08 -2.47 2.57
CA TYR A 8 1.84 -1.31 3.00
C TYR A 8 1.85 -1.16 4.52
N THR A 9 2.91 -0.55 5.03
CA THR A 9 3.02 -0.05 6.40
C THR A 9 3.55 1.37 6.33
N ALA A 10 2.69 2.33 6.67
CA ALA A 10 3.00 3.75 6.72
C ALA A 10 3.30 4.15 8.16
N LYS A 11 4.43 4.83 8.40
CA LYS A 11 4.77 5.43 9.69
C LYS A 11 4.17 6.82 9.78
N LEU A 12 3.56 7.10 10.92
CA LEU A 12 2.97 8.39 11.29
C LEU A 12 3.68 8.90 12.55
N PRO A 13 3.63 10.21 12.85
CA PRO A 13 4.26 10.77 14.04
C PRO A 13 3.78 10.13 15.34
N LYS A 14 2.54 9.62 15.37
CA LYS A 14 1.94 8.93 16.52
C LYS A 14 1.48 7.51 16.18
N GLY A 15 2.26 6.76 15.39
CA GLY A 15 2.04 5.33 15.23
C GLY A 15 2.35 4.80 13.84
N SER A 16 1.66 3.74 13.45
CA SER A 16 1.77 3.18 12.10
C SER A 16 0.42 2.70 11.59
N GLN A 17 0.18 2.91 10.31
CA GLN A 17 -1.00 2.42 9.61
C GLN A 17 -0.57 1.29 8.67
N LYS A 18 -1.34 0.20 8.68
CA LYS A 18 -1.13 -0.94 7.78
C LYS A 18 -2.35 -1.07 6.88
N GLY A 19 -2.12 -1.43 5.63
CA GLY A 19 -3.22 -1.59 4.68
C GLY A 19 -2.78 -2.32 3.42
N ARG A 20 -3.69 -2.33 2.46
CA ARG A 20 -3.48 -2.91 1.14
C ARG A 20 -3.81 -1.87 0.08
N ILE A 21 -3.00 -1.81 -0.96
CA ILE A 21 -3.22 -0.87 -2.06
C ILE A 21 -2.97 -1.54 -3.41
N GLU A 22 -3.80 -1.23 -4.39
CA GLU A 22 -3.58 -1.65 -5.77
C GLU A 22 -2.71 -0.64 -6.51
N ALA A 23 -1.60 -1.11 -7.08
CA ALA A 23 -0.66 -0.26 -7.81
C ALA A 23 0.04 -1.02 -8.93
N LYS A 24 0.63 -0.26 -9.86
CA LYS A 24 1.37 -0.84 -11.01
C LYS A 24 2.80 -1.24 -10.64
N SER A 25 3.39 -0.56 -9.66
CA SER A 25 4.75 -0.80 -9.19
C SER A 25 4.89 -0.48 -7.70
N GLN A 26 6.02 -0.87 -7.11
CA GLN A 26 6.32 -0.50 -5.71
C GLN A 26 6.43 1.03 -5.53
N LEU A 27 6.96 1.73 -6.53
CA LEU A 27 7.08 3.19 -6.50
C LEU A 27 5.69 3.84 -6.52
N ASP A 28 4.83 3.40 -7.44
CA ASP A 28 3.44 3.85 -7.54
C ASP A 28 2.68 3.55 -6.24
N ALA A 29 2.85 2.36 -5.65
CA ALA A 29 2.25 2.01 -4.36
C ALA A 29 2.67 2.97 -3.24
N LYS A 30 3.97 3.29 -3.14
CA LYS A 30 4.47 4.23 -2.13
C LYS A 30 3.90 5.63 -2.33
N GLN A 31 3.90 6.13 -3.57
CA GLN A 31 3.38 7.44 -3.91
C GLN A 31 1.89 7.55 -3.57
N LYS A 32 1.08 6.55 -3.94
CA LYS A 32 -0.34 6.52 -3.59
C LYS A 32 -0.58 6.49 -2.08
N VAL A 33 0.21 5.74 -1.31
CA VAL A 33 0.07 5.70 0.17
C VAL A 33 0.45 7.05 0.78
N MET A 34 1.54 7.67 0.35
CA MET A 34 1.96 8.99 0.84
C MET A 34 0.96 10.10 0.46
N ALA A 35 0.35 10.02 -0.73
CA ALA A 35 -0.64 10.99 -1.18
C ALA A 35 -1.92 11.01 -0.33
N LYS A 36 -2.23 9.91 0.38
CA LYS A 36 -3.42 9.84 1.26
C LYS A 36 -3.25 10.57 2.58
N ASN A 37 -2.02 10.71 3.06
CA ASN A 37 -1.76 11.38 4.32
C ASN A 37 -0.36 12.00 4.31
N LEU A 38 -0.33 13.33 4.30
CA LEU A 38 0.89 14.13 4.29
C LEU A 38 1.72 13.98 5.57
N LEU A 39 1.15 13.46 6.65
CA LEU A 39 1.86 13.18 7.89
C LEU A 39 2.68 11.88 7.82
N ILE A 40 2.55 11.09 6.75
CA ILE A 40 3.32 9.86 6.60
C ILE A 40 4.80 10.20 6.41
N THR A 41 5.62 9.78 7.37
CA THR A 41 7.07 10.03 7.35
C THR A 41 7.84 8.96 6.59
N SER A 42 7.28 7.75 6.48
CA SER A 42 7.92 6.63 5.79
C SER A 42 6.90 5.58 5.38
N VAL A 43 7.09 4.95 4.22
CA VAL A 43 6.25 3.85 3.73
C VAL A 43 7.11 2.66 3.33
N SER A 44 6.80 1.50 3.92
CA SER A 44 7.28 0.20 3.46
C SER A 44 6.18 -0.51 2.69
N VAL A 45 6.48 -1.00 1.49
CA VAL A 45 5.54 -1.77 0.65
C VAL A 45 6.12 -3.13 0.31
N ARG A 46 5.25 -4.13 0.20
CA ARG A 46 5.60 -5.50 -0.19
C ARG A 46 4.50 -6.05 -1.09
N VAL A 47 4.85 -6.82 -2.11
CA VAL A 47 3.85 -7.49 -2.95
C VAL A 47 3.13 -8.54 -2.09
N ALA A 48 1.80 -8.60 -2.14
CA ALA A 48 1.06 -9.66 -1.48
C ALA A 48 1.40 -11.02 -2.13
N LYS A 49 1.79 -12.02 -1.33
CA LYS A 49 2.18 -13.34 -1.84
C LYS A 49 1.08 -14.02 -2.65
N ASN A 50 -0.17 -13.87 -2.22
CA ASN A 50 -1.33 -14.42 -2.92
C ASN A 50 -2.22 -13.27 -3.43
N GLN A 51 -2.05 -12.92 -4.70
CA GLN A 51 -2.78 -11.84 -5.36
C GLN A 51 -4.28 -12.14 -5.49
N ALA A 52 -4.65 -13.39 -5.76
CA ALA A 52 -6.05 -13.80 -5.91
C ALA A 52 -6.82 -13.68 -4.58
N ALA A 53 -6.21 -14.09 -3.47
CA ALA A 53 -6.79 -13.92 -2.15
C ALA A 53 -6.81 -12.44 -1.72
N ALA A 54 -5.75 -11.69 -2.01
CA ALA A 54 -5.66 -10.27 -1.66
C ALA A 54 -6.72 -9.41 -2.36
N ARG A 55 -7.08 -9.75 -3.61
CA ARG A 55 -8.17 -9.10 -4.36
C ARG A 55 -9.56 -9.37 -3.80
N LYS A 56 -9.76 -10.44 -3.02
CA LYS A 56 -11.04 -10.75 -2.37
C LYS A 56 -11.23 -10.01 -1.04
N GLN A 57 -10.16 -9.37 -0.54
CA GLN A 57 -10.19 -8.63 0.72
C GLN A 57 -10.32 -7.14 0.43
N HIS A 58 -10.71 -6.33 1.41
CA HIS A 58 -10.71 -4.88 1.24
C HIS A 58 -9.29 -4.37 0.97
N PHE A 59 -9.13 -3.65 -0.14
CA PHE A 59 -7.91 -2.94 -0.51
C PHE A 59 -8.29 -1.59 -1.10
N GLU A 60 -7.37 -0.64 -1.00
CA GLU A 60 -7.57 0.69 -1.54
C GLU A 60 -7.09 0.72 -3.00
N VAL A 61 -7.82 1.40 -3.88
CA VAL A 61 -7.47 1.56 -5.31
C VAL A 61 -6.78 2.89 -5.56
#